data_AF-A0A968NS79-F1
#
_entry.id   AF-A0A968NS79-F1
#
_cell.length_a   1.000
_cell.length_b   1.000
_cell.length_c   1.000
_cell.angle_alpha   90.00
_cell.angle_beta   90.00
_cell.angle_gamma   90.00
#
_symmetry.space_group_name_H-M   'P 1'
#
loop_
_entity.id
_entity.type
_entity.pdbx_description
1 polymer ?
#
loop_
_entity_poly.entity_id
_entity_poly.type
_entity_poly.pdbx_seq_one_letter_code
_entity_poly.pdbx_strand_id
1 'polypeptide(L)' 'MMQGVVDSSCEATLSHIVVNTNSVGNTNQQRQVINAVIDTGFNGFLTLPSTVITAVNLPWNASDIVTLGDGSETTFD' A
#
# COMPACT_ATOMS: atom_id res chain seq x y z
N MET A 1 -14.42 5.09 -14.56
CA MET A 1 -14.66 3.70 -14.11
C MET A 1 -13.31 3.06 -13.91
N MET A 2 -13.03 2.55 -12.71
CA MET A 2 -11.83 1.78 -12.43
C MET A 2 -12.17 0.29 -12.60
N GLN A 3 -11.25 -0.50 -13.16
CA GLN A 3 -11.42 -1.93 -13.38
C GLN A 3 -10.46 -2.71 -12.49
N GLY A 4 -10.95 -3.81 -11.92
CA GLY A 4 -10.19 -4.69 -11.03
C GLY A 4 -10.58 -6.15 -11.25
N VAL A 5 -9.97 -7.03 -10.47
CA VAL A 5 -10.25 -8.48 -10.50
C VAL A 5 -10.53 -8.98 -9.09
N VAL A 6 -11.42 -9.98 -8.98
CA VAL A 6 -11.58 -10.74 -7.74
C VAL A 6 -10.61 -11.92 -7.79
N ASP A 7 -9.76 -12.04 -6.78
CA ASP A 7 -8.77 -13.11 -6.70
C ASP A 7 -9.36 -14.42 -6.15
N SER A 8 -8.53 -15.45 -6.00
CA SER A 8 -8.96 -16.75 -5.47
C SER A 8 -9.35 -16.74 -3.99
N SER A 9 -9.00 -15.67 -3.26
CA SER A 9 -9.37 -15.43 -1.87
C SER A 9 -10.69 -14.66 -1.75
N CYS A 10 -11.35 -14.37 -2.88
CA CYS A 10 -12.54 -13.52 -2.99
C CYS A 10 -12.27 -12.04 -2.66
N GLU A 11 -11.02 -11.60 -2.74
CA GLU A 11 -10.68 -10.19 -2.52
C GLU A 11 -10.79 -9.39 -3.82
N ALA A 12 -11.43 -8.23 -3.74
CA ALA A 12 -11.46 -7.28 -4.85
C ALA A 12 -10.11 -6.56 -4.93
N THR A 13 -9.38 -6.73 -6.03
CA THR A 13 -8.03 -6.21 -6.21
C THR A 13 -7.91 -5.25 -7.38
N LEU A 14 -7.00 -4.28 -7.23
CA LEU A 14 -6.65 -3.29 -8.24
C LEU A 14 -5.15 -3.27 -8.48
N SER A 15 -4.73 -3.31 -9.74
CA SER A 15 -3.33 -3.21 -10.10
C SER A 15 -2.88 -1.75 -10.13
N HIS A 16 -1.83 -1.42 -9.38
CA HIS A 16 -1.31 -0.08 -9.23
C HIS A 16 0.21 -0.04 -9.35
N ILE A 17 0.72 1.09 -9.84
CA ILE A 17 2.16 1.36 -9.89
C ILE A 17 2.51 2.32 -8.76
N VAL A 18 3.36 1.89 -7.85
CA VAL A 18 3.97 2.75 -6.83
C VAL A 18 5.25 3.34 -7.40
N VAL A 19 5.38 4.68 -7.34
CA VAL A 19 6.57 5.39 -7.84
C VAL A 19 7.04 6.41 -6.81
N ASN A 20 8.35 6.46 -6.56
CA ASN A 20 8.95 7.59 -5.85
C ASN A 20 9.36 8.68 -6.85
N THR A 21 8.69 9.83 -6.81
CA THR A 21 8.93 10.97 -7.73
C THR A 21 10.02 11.93 -7.27
N ASN A 22 10.48 11.81 -6.02
CA ASN A 22 11.46 12.75 -5.43
C ASN A 22 12.91 12.35 -5.70
N SER A 23 13.13 11.21 -6.35
CA SER A 23 14.47 10.70 -6.60
C SER A 23 15.07 11.33 -7.85
N VAL A 24 16.14 12.10 -7.67
CA VAL A 24 16.94 12.67 -8.75
C VAL A 24 17.94 11.61 -9.22
N GLY A 25 17.61 10.89 -10.30
CA GLY A 25 18.46 9.87 -10.91
C GLY A 25 17.96 8.42 -10.76
N ASN A 26 18.15 7.65 -11.83
CA ASN A 26 17.71 6.27 -12.13
C ASN A 26 16.20 5.96 -12.02
N THR A 27 15.51 6.07 -13.16
CA THR A 27 14.04 6.01 -13.29
C THR A 27 13.41 4.60 -13.22
N ASN A 28 14.22 3.54 -13.29
CA ASN A 28 13.71 2.16 -13.36
C ASN A 28 13.66 1.45 -12.00
N GLN A 29 14.52 1.83 -11.04
CA GLN A 29 14.58 1.19 -9.72
C GLN A 29 13.52 1.73 -8.75
N GLN A 30 12.67 2.68 -9.17
CA GLN A 30 11.72 3.36 -8.30
C GLN A 30 10.27 3.08 -8.67
N ARG A 31 9.99 2.01 -9.42
CA ARG A 31 8.63 1.63 -9.81
C ARG A 31 8.36 0.18 -9.44
N GLN A 32 7.25 -0.06 -8.76
CA GLN A 32 6.78 -1.40 -8.43
C GLN A 32 5.30 -1.52 -8.79
N VAL A 33 4.95 -2.61 -9.50
CA VAL A 33 3.55 -2.97 -9.73
C VAL A 33 3.10 -3.80 -8.55
N ILE A 34 1.97 -3.43 -7.96
CA ILE A 34 1.32 -4.17 -6.88
C ILE A 34 -0.13 -4.47 -7.26
N ASN A 35 -0.70 -5.49 -6.63
CA ASN A 35 -2.16 -5.67 -6.58
C ASN A 35 -2.60 -5.31 -5.17
N ALA A 36 -3.39 -4.24 -5.04
CA ALA A 36 -3.91 -3.77 -3.77
C ALA A 36 -5.33 -4.29 -3.57
N VAL A 37 -5.65 -4.73 -2.35
CA VAL A 37 -7.01 -5.11 -1.94
C VAL A 37 -7.83 -3.84 -1.67
N ILE A 38 -9.09 -3.83 -2.08
CA ILE A 38 -10.06 -2.79 -1.72
C ILE A 38 -10.65 -3.15 -0.36
N ASP A 39 -10.18 -2.47 0.69
CA ASP A 39 -10.72 -2.62 2.05
C ASP A 39 -11.60 -1.42 2.40
N THR A 40 -12.93 -1.62 2.46
CA THR A 40 -13.88 -0.56 2.85
C THR A 40 -14.00 -0.38 4.37
N GLY A 41 -13.43 -1.28 5.17
CA GLY A 41 -13.37 -1.19 6.62
C GLY A 41 -12.14 -0.42 7.11
N PHE A 42 -11.14 -0.22 6.25
CA PHE A 42 -9.93 0.54 6.55
C PHE A 42 -10.09 2.03 6.23
N ASN A 43 -9.76 2.89 7.20
CA ASN A 43 -9.89 4.35 7.08
C ASN A 43 -8.55 5.09 6.85
N GLY A 44 -7.47 4.34 6.62
CA GLY A 44 -6.15 4.87 6.31
C GLY A 44 -5.91 5.09 4.80
N PHE A 45 -4.63 5.11 4.42
CA PHE A 45 -4.18 5.22 3.03
C PHE A 45 -3.62 3.87 2.54
N LEU A 46 -3.25 3.79 1.25
CA LEU A 46 -2.60 2.59 0.69
C LEU A 46 -1.45 2.08 1.58
N THR A 47 -1.63 0.89 2.15
CA THR A 47 -0.59 0.19 2.91
C THR A 47 0.32 -0.56 1.95
N LEU A 48 1.64 -0.46 2.17
CA LEU A 48 2.64 -1.10 1.34
C LEU A 48 3.48 -2.08 2.17
N PRO A 49 3.78 -3.28 1.66
CA PRO A 49 4.80 -4.13 2.28
C PRO A 49 6.14 -3.41 2.38
N SER A 50 6.88 -3.64 3.46
CA SER A 50 8.22 -3.05 3.69
C SER A 50 9.20 -3.33 2.54
N THR A 51 9.03 -4.46 1.85
CA THR A 51 9.78 -4.82 0.64
C THR A 51 9.53 -3.84 -0.51
N VAL A 52 8.27 -3.41 -0.72
CA VAL A 52 7.91 -2.43 -1.75
C VAL A 52 8.44 -1.04 -1.37
N ILE A 53 8.25 -0.63 -0.12
CA ILE A 53 8.75 0.65 0.42
C ILE A 53 10.27 0.76 0.20
N THR A 54 11.01 -0.29 0.57
CA THR A 54 12.47 -0.35 0.39
C THR A 54 12.85 -0.38 -1.10
N ALA A 55 12.14 -1.17 -1.91
CA ALA A 55 12.44 -1.28 -3.34
C ALA A 55 12.29 0.05 -4.08
N VAL A 56 11.31 0.87 -3.73
CA VAL A 56 11.12 2.21 -4.34
C VAL A 56 11.71 3.35 -3.52
N ASN A 57 12.46 3.05 -2.46
CA ASN A 57 13.12 4.01 -1.57
C ASN A 57 12.17 5.10 -1.05
N LEU A 58 10.96 4.74 -0.61
CA LEU A 58 10.02 5.70 -0.06
C LEU A 58 10.48 6.16 1.34
N PRO A 59 10.44 7.46 1.64
CA PRO A 59 10.77 7.95 2.97
C PRO A 59 9.69 7.51 3.97
N TRP A 60 10.11 7.17 5.18
CA TRP A 60 9.18 7.00 6.31
C TRP A 60 8.57 8.35 6.69
N ASN A 61 7.28 8.37 7.00
CA ASN A 61 6.53 9.60 7.28
C ASN A 61 6.03 9.68 8.73
N ALA A 62 5.27 8.66 9.17
CA ALA A 62 4.63 8.66 10.48
C ALA A 62 4.20 7.24 10.89
N SER A 63 3.90 7.10 12.18
CA SER A 63 3.19 5.97 12.78
C SER A 63 1.90 6.47 13.43
N ASP A 64 0.91 5.60 13.56
CA ASP A 64 -0.36 5.91 14.23
C ASP A 64 -0.83 4.76 15.13
N ILE A 65 -1.75 5.03 16.06
CA ILE A 65 -2.47 4.00 16.82
C ILE A 65 -3.82 3.77 16.15
N VAL A 66 -4.09 2.52 15.78
CA VAL A 66 -5.33 2.13 15.10
C VAL A 66 -6.15 1.19 15.96
N THR A 67 -7.48 1.34 15.90
CA THR A 67 -8.43 0.43 16.54
C THR A 67 -8.86 -0.64 15.55
N LEU A 68 -8.74 -1.91 15.93
CA LEU A 68 -9.16 -3.07 15.13
C LEU A 68 -10.66 -3.34 15.26
N GLY A 69 -11.20 -4.21 14.39
CA GLY A 69 -12.62 -4.54 14.37
C GLY A 69 -13.15 -5.20 15.65
N ASP A 70 -12.27 -5.72 16.50
CA ASP A 70 -12.61 -6.27 17.83
C ASP A 70 -12.51 -5.22 18.97
N GLY A 71 -12.17 -3.97 18.65
CA GLY A 71 -12.01 -2.87 19.59
C GLY A 71 -10.64 -2.79 20.27
N SER A 72 -9.71 -3.71 19.96
CA SER A 72 -8.33 -3.61 20.43
C SER A 72 -7.54 -2.54 19.68
N GLU A 73 -6.45 -2.05 20.27
CA GLU A 73 -5.57 -1.07 19.65
C GLU A 73 -4.21 -1.68 19.29
N THR A 74 -3.63 -1.24 18.18
CA THR A 74 -2.26 -1.58 17.76
C THR A 74 -1.57 -0.39 17.13
N THR A 75 -0.24 -0.42 17.09
CA THR A 75 0.56 0.54 16.31
C THR A 75 0.54 0.15 14.82
N PHE A 76 0.44 1.14 13.96
CA PHE A 76 0.52 1.04 12.51
C PHE A 76 1.74 1.84 12.02
N ASP A 77 2.71 1.14 11.43
CA ASP A 77 4.03 1.65 10.98
C ASP A 77 4.27 1.41 9.48
#